data_AF-A0A662IT53-F1
#
_entry.id   AF-A0A662IT53-F1
#
_cell.length_a   1.000
_cell.length_b   1.000
_cell.length_c   1.000
_cell.angle_alpha   90.00
_cell.angle_beta   90.00
_cell.angle_gamma   90.00
#
_symmetry.space_group_name_H-M   'P 1'
#
loop_
_entity.id
_entity.type
_entity.pdbx_description
1 polymer ?
#
loop_
_entity_poly.entity_id
_entity_poly.type
_entity_poly.pdbx_seq_one_letter_code
_entity_poly.pdbx_strand_id
1 'polypeptide(L)'
;MTEFTVADFVKYISKQVRDPYGRLVGKIAAFVSDALSNVKTVVLEHGDGEFNSYSTECIVIENDIIKVLSALKVEANKLANELSLAWKKSLALEELLEKKEITQEIYEHFQSQFNATLKELKDKASEIVDKIKGRIAELDSQLKVLQLASTSAKISYRIGEIDEAYFNSIMSMIQAGINRITSEKKDLEASIAELEKLLTTPPELPKTGGEEEESEGLGTLVVHVKDY
;
A
#
# COMPACT_ATOMS: atom_id res chain seq x y z
N MET A 1 12.81 -1.00 -2.58
CA MET A 1 12.28 -1.55 -3.83
C MET A 1 13.18 -2.70 -4.26
N THR A 2 12.60 -3.85 -4.60
CA THR A 2 13.37 -5.00 -5.05
C THR A 2 13.70 -4.79 -6.52
N GLU A 3 14.95 -4.46 -6.83
CA GLU A 3 15.41 -4.44 -8.21
C GLU A 3 15.75 -5.86 -8.65
N PHE A 4 15.25 -6.25 -9.82
CA PHE A 4 15.51 -7.55 -10.41
C PHE A 4 16.45 -7.39 -11.60
N THR A 5 17.58 -8.09 -11.61
CA THR A 5 18.37 -8.24 -12.82
C THR A 5 17.75 -9.31 -13.72
N VAL A 6 18.04 -9.28 -15.01
CA VAL A 6 17.60 -10.34 -15.94
C VAL A 6 18.06 -11.72 -15.47
N ALA A 7 19.31 -11.86 -15.01
CA ALA A 7 19.87 -13.13 -14.56
C ALA A 7 19.07 -13.73 -13.39
N ASP A 8 18.64 -12.89 -12.45
CA ASP A 8 17.88 -13.33 -11.28
C ASP A 8 16.40 -13.60 -11.60
N PHE A 9 15.86 -12.91 -12.61
CA PHE A 9 14.43 -12.92 -12.91
C PHE A 9 14.00 -14.09 -13.79
N VAL A 10 14.87 -14.58 -14.69
CA VAL A 10 14.53 -15.65 -15.66
C VAL A 10 13.97 -16.91 -15.00
N LYS A 11 14.39 -17.24 -13.77
CA LYS A 11 13.87 -18.39 -13.01
C LYS A 11 12.38 -18.28 -12.64
N TYR A 12 11.77 -17.11 -12.79
CA TYR A 12 10.36 -16.88 -12.48
C TYR A 12 9.44 -16.96 -13.73
N ILE A 13 10.00 -17.09 -14.93
CA ILE A 13 9.21 -17.30 -16.15
C ILE A 13 8.32 -18.54 -16.00
N SER A 14 7.09 -18.46 -16.51
CA SER A 14 6.03 -19.47 -16.42
C SER A 14 5.54 -19.81 -15.00
N LYS A 15 6.08 -19.20 -13.94
CA LYS A 15 5.55 -19.37 -12.58
C LYS A 15 4.22 -18.64 -12.42
N GLN A 16 3.34 -19.21 -11.60
CA GLN A 16 2.03 -18.63 -11.27
C GLN A 16 2.18 -17.35 -10.46
N VAL A 17 1.31 -16.39 -10.75
CA VAL A 17 1.24 -15.10 -10.07
C VAL A 17 -0.12 -14.96 -9.42
N ARG A 18 -0.13 -14.54 -8.16
CA ARG A 18 -1.36 -14.29 -7.38
C ARG A 18 -1.48 -12.82 -7.00
N ASP A 19 -2.67 -12.37 -6.61
CA ASP A 19 -2.80 -11.10 -5.91
C ASP A 19 -2.59 -11.28 -4.39
N PRO A 20 -2.46 -10.20 -3.60
CA PRO A 20 -2.34 -10.28 -2.14
C PRO A 20 -3.53 -10.95 -1.44
N TYR A 21 -4.67 -11.05 -2.12
CA TYR A 21 -5.90 -11.64 -1.61
C TYR A 21 -6.03 -13.13 -1.99
N GLY A 22 -5.03 -13.70 -2.67
CA GLY A 22 -4.92 -15.11 -3.01
C GLY A 22 -5.61 -15.54 -4.31
N ARG A 23 -6.10 -14.59 -5.13
CA ARG A 23 -6.61 -14.89 -6.48
C ARG A 23 -5.45 -15.26 -7.40
N LEU A 24 -5.62 -16.29 -8.23
CA LEU A 24 -4.69 -16.58 -9.30
C LEU A 24 -4.92 -15.56 -10.42
N VAL A 25 -3.92 -14.74 -10.71
CA VAL A 25 -4.00 -13.70 -11.75
C VAL A 25 -3.58 -14.29 -13.09
N GLY A 26 -2.51 -15.08 -13.10
CA GLY A 26 -1.97 -15.64 -14.33
C GLY A 26 -0.61 -16.27 -14.11
N LYS A 27 0.24 -16.19 -15.14
CA LYS A 27 1.64 -16.65 -15.10
C LYS A 27 2.55 -15.63 -15.76
N ILE A 28 3.82 -15.60 -15.37
CA ILE A 28 4.81 -14.72 -16.01
C ILE A 28 5.10 -15.24 -17.43
N ALA A 29 4.81 -14.42 -18.43
CA ALA A 29 5.08 -14.73 -19.82
C ALA A 29 6.43 -14.19 -20.30
N ALA A 30 6.73 -12.92 -19.96
CA ALA A 30 7.93 -12.24 -20.41
C ALA A 30 8.32 -11.09 -19.47
N PHE A 31 9.42 -10.42 -19.78
CA PHE A 31 9.85 -9.18 -19.13
C PHE A 31 10.54 -8.24 -20.12
N VAL A 32 10.63 -6.96 -19.76
CA VAL A 32 11.39 -5.93 -20.48
C VAL A 32 12.42 -5.34 -19.53
N SER A 33 13.67 -5.25 -19.97
CA SER A 33 14.79 -4.70 -19.20
C SER A 33 15.37 -3.43 -19.82
N ASP A 34 16.06 -2.64 -19.01
CA ASP A 34 16.85 -1.50 -19.47
C ASP A 34 18.23 -1.93 -20.03
N ALA A 35 19.03 -0.95 -20.49
CA ALA A 35 20.37 -1.17 -21.03
C ALA A 35 21.37 -1.74 -20.02
N LEU A 36 21.07 -1.63 -18.72
CA LEU A 36 21.87 -2.17 -17.63
C LEU A 36 21.38 -3.55 -17.17
N SER A 37 20.46 -4.17 -17.92
CA SER A 37 19.85 -5.47 -17.61
C SER A 37 19.02 -5.48 -16.32
N ASN A 38 18.50 -4.33 -15.89
CA ASN A 38 17.49 -4.28 -14.83
C ASN A 38 16.11 -4.47 -15.44
N VAL A 39 15.33 -5.41 -14.93
CA VAL A 39 13.94 -5.61 -15.32
C VAL A 39 13.13 -4.39 -14.86
N LYS A 40 12.35 -3.82 -15.78
CA LYS A 40 11.45 -2.68 -15.52
C LYS A 40 9.99 -3.05 -15.64
N THR A 41 9.70 -4.03 -16.51
CA THR A 41 8.32 -4.46 -16.77
C THR A 41 8.25 -5.98 -16.79
N VAL A 42 7.20 -6.51 -16.18
CA VAL A 42 6.85 -7.93 -16.18
C VAL A 42 5.54 -8.07 -16.94
N VAL A 43 5.52 -8.99 -17.90
CA VAL A 43 4.33 -9.29 -18.70
C VAL A 43 3.70 -10.57 -18.19
N LEU A 44 2.44 -10.49 -17.79
CA LEU A 44 1.65 -11.63 -17.34
C LEU A 44 0.69 -12.07 -18.44
N GLU A 45 0.61 -13.38 -18.67
CA GLU A 45 -0.52 -13.98 -19.37
C GLU A 45 -1.60 -14.27 -18.32
N HIS A 46 -2.73 -13.58 -18.44
CA HIS A 46 -3.88 -13.72 -17.56
C HIS A 46 -4.70 -14.97 -17.88
N GLY A 47 -5.56 -15.37 -16.95
CA GLY A 47 -6.43 -16.55 -17.13
C GLY A 47 -7.45 -16.45 -18.26
N ASP A 48 -7.72 -15.23 -18.74
CA ASP A 48 -8.56 -14.92 -19.91
C ASP A 48 -7.77 -14.95 -21.24
N GLY A 49 -6.45 -15.15 -21.18
CA GLY A 49 -5.55 -15.14 -22.34
C GLY A 49 -5.03 -13.76 -22.73
N GLU A 50 -5.44 -12.69 -22.03
CA GLU A 50 -4.88 -11.36 -22.24
C GLU A 50 -3.46 -11.24 -21.67
N PHE A 51 -2.69 -10.31 -22.24
CA PHE A 51 -1.32 -10.03 -21.81
C PHE A 51 -1.25 -8.63 -21.22
N ASN A 52 -0.94 -8.55 -19.92
CA ASN A 52 -0.90 -7.29 -19.19
C ASN A 52 0.52 -7.03 -18.69
N SER A 53 0.95 -5.78 -18.83
CA SER A 53 2.27 -5.33 -18.41
C SER A 53 2.20 -4.63 -17.06
N TYR A 54 3.10 -5.00 -16.17
CA TYR A 54 3.20 -4.47 -14.81
C TYR A 54 4.60 -3.93 -14.57
N SER A 55 4.68 -2.76 -13.92
CA SER A 55 5.96 -2.28 -13.38
C SER A 55 6.50 -3.30 -12.37
N THR A 56 7.82 -3.45 -12.29
CA THR A 56 8.46 -4.26 -11.25
C THR A 56 8.12 -3.78 -9.84
N GLU A 57 7.74 -2.52 -9.66
CA GLU A 57 7.24 -1.99 -8.37
C GLU A 57 5.94 -2.68 -7.91
N CYS A 58 5.16 -3.24 -8.85
CA CYS A 58 3.96 -4.01 -8.55
C CYS A 58 4.26 -5.49 -8.29
N ILE A 59 5.50 -5.96 -8.42
CA ILE A 59 5.84 -7.38 -8.29
C ILE A 59 6.56 -7.62 -6.96
N VAL A 60 5.98 -8.51 -6.16
CA VAL A 60 6.56 -8.95 -4.88
C VAL A 60 6.84 -10.44 -4.97
N ILE A 61 8.06 -10.84 -4.61
CA ILE A 61 8.47 -12.24 -4.60
C ILE A 61 8.94 -12.58 -3.19
N GLU A 62 8.20 -13.47 -2.52
CA GLU A 62 8.46 -13.91 -1.15
C GLU A 62 8.42 -15.44 -1.10
N ASN A 63 9.51 -16.10 -0.70
CA ASN A 63 9.58 -17.56 -0.59
C ASN A 63 9.12 -18.29 -1.88
N ASP A 64 9.58 -17.83 -3.06
CA ASP A 64 9.16 -18.30 -4.39
C ASP A 64 7.67 -18.07 -4.76
N ILE A 65 6.90 -17.42 -3.89
CA ILE A 65 5.54 -17.00 -4.18
C ILE A 65 5.58 -15.61 -4.83
N ILE A 66 5.07 -15.53 -6.05
CA ILE A 66 5.02 -14.29 -6.82
C ILE A 66 3.63 -13.67 -6.65
N LYS A 67 3.63 -12.42 -6.21
CA LYS A 67 2.43 -11.61 -6.04
C LYS A 67 2.49 -10.39 -6.95
N VAL A 68 1.36 -10.03 -7.55
CA VAL A 68 1.17 -8.75 -8.24
C VAL A 68 0.28 -7.85 -7.41
N LEU A 69 0.81 -6.70 -7.03
CA LEU A 69 0.10 -5.66 -6.31
C LEU A 69 -0.78 -4.86 -7.27
N SER A 70 -1.88 -4.32 -6.76
CA SER A 70 -2.68 -3.34 -7.51
C SER A 70 -1.85 -2.09 -7.78
N ALA A 71 -1.81 -1.65 -9.04
CA ALA A 71 -1.12 -0.42 -9.43
C ALA A 71 -1.65 0.80 -8.64
N LEU A 72 -2.97 0.86 -8.39
CA LEU A 72 -3.59 1.90 -7.58
C LEU A 72 -3.03 1.92 -6.15
N LYS A 73 -2.77 0.75 -5.55
CA LYS A 73 -2.20 0.66 -4.21
C LYS A 73 -0.74 1.08 -4.17
N VAL A 74 0.05 0.65 -5.16
CA VAL A 74 1.46 1.05 -5.26
C VAL A 74 1.56 2.57 -5.39
N GLU A 75 0.75 3.15 -6.27
CA GLU A 75 0.68 4.60 -6.48
C GLU A 75 0.18 5.35 -5.25
N ALA A 76 -0.87 4.86 -4.58
CA ALA A 76 -1.38 5.44 -3.34
C ALA A 76 -0.31 5.46 -2.23
N ASN A 77 0.38 4.34 -2.01
CA ASN A 77 1.45 4.26 -1.01
C ASN A 77 2.62 5.19 -1.35
N LYS A 78 2.97 5.30 -2.63
CA LYS A 78 4.02 6.22 -3.07
C LYS A 78 3.63 7.68 -2.79
N LEU A 79 2.42 8.08 -3.16
CA LEU A 79 1.90 9.41 -2.91
C LEU A 79 1.78 9.72 -1.41
N ALA A 80 1.35 8.76 -0.59
CA ALA A 80 1.29 8.92 0.86
C ALA A 80 2.68 9.23 1.46
N ASN A 81 3.71 8.49 1.02
CA ASN A 81 5.09 8.73 1.44
C ASN A 81 5.62 10.09 0.97
N GLU A 82 5.37 10.46 -0.29
CA GLU A 82 5.78 11.74 -0.86
C GLU A 82 5.09 12.92 -0.15
N LEU A 83 3.78 12.83 0.10
CA LEU A 83 3.02 13.83 0.87
C LEU A 83 3.53 13.96 2.30
N SER A 84 3.75 12.83 2.98
CA SER A 84 4.27 12.83 4.35
C SER A 84 5.63 13.52 4.42
N LEU A 85 6.53 13.22 3.47
CA LEU A 85 7.84 13.84 3.40
C LEU A 85 7.77 15.34 3.09
N ALA A 86 6.93 15.75 2.14
CA ALA A 86 6.75 17.14 1.78
C ALA A 86 6.22 17.96 2.97
N TRP A 87 5.27 17.42 3.73
CA TRP A 87 4.80 18.06 4.95
C TRP A 87 5.89 18.20 6.01
N LYS A 88 6.65 17.13 6.28
CA LYS A 88 7.76 17.17 7.25
C LYS A 88 8.80 18.24 6.88
N LYS A 89 9.11 18.39 5.59
CA LYS A 89 9.99 19.46 5.11
C LYS A 89 9.41 20.86 5.34
N SER A 90 8.11 21.03 5.13
CA SER A 90 7.42 22.31 5.42
C SER A 90 7.48 22.66 6.90
N LEU A 91 7.18 21.70 7.78
CA LEU A 91 7.22 21.91 9.23
C LEU A 91 8.64 22.19 9.74
N ALA A 92 9.64 21.47 9.22
CA ALA A 92 11.04 21.73 9.58
C ALA A 92 11.50 23.13 9.15
N LEU A 93 11.01 23.61 8.00
CA LEU A 93 11.29 24.97 7.54
C LEU A 93 10.67 26.03 8.47
N GLU A 94 9.45 25.78 8.95
CA GLU A 94 8.78 26.64 9.95
C GLU A 94 9.57 26.66 11.28
N GLU A 95 9.98 25.50 11.80
CA GLU A 95 10.80 25.43 13.03
C GLU A 95 12.13 26.16 12.91
N LEU A 96 12.81 26.09 11.75
CA LEU A 96 14.06 26.81 11.52
C LEU A 96 13.87 28.33 11.51
N LEU A 97 12.74 28.81 10.99
CA LEU A 97 12.40 30.23 11.04
C LEU A 97 12.11 30.67 12.49
N GLU A 98 11.35 29.87 13.24
CA GLU A 98 11.02 30.15 14.64
C GLU A 98 12.28 30.22 15.53
N LYS A 99 13.23 29.31 15.31
CA LYS A 99 14.55 29.30 15.98
C LYS A 99 15.50 30.39 15.47
N LYS A 100 15.09 31.18 14.46
CA LYS A 100 15.88 32.23 13.80
C LYS A 100 17.19 31.70 13.18
N GLU A 101 17.21 30.43 12.81
CA GLU A 101 18.35 29.79 12.13
C GLU A 101 18.40 30.17 10.64
N ILE A 102 17.27 30.60 10.06
CA ILE A 102 17.16 31.11 8.70
C ILE A 102 16.52 32.50 8.67
N THR A 103 16.77 33.25 7.59
CA THR A 103 16.12 34.54 7.36
C THR A 103 14.73 34.37 6.76
N GLN A 104 13.89 35.40 6.91
CA GLN A 104 12.56 35.45 6.29
C GLN A 104 12.62 35.27 4.76
N GLU A 105 13.61 35.85 4.10
CA GLU A 105 13.79 35.73 2.65
C GLU A 105 14.08 34.29 2.21
N ILE A 106 14.95 33.58 2.95
CA ILE A 106 15.26 32.16 2.68
C ILE A 106 14.03 31.30 2.93
N TYR A 107 13.30 31.58 4.01
CA TYR A 107 12.05 30.90 4.33
C TYR A 107 11.03 31.03 3.19
N GLU A 108 10.75 32.25 2.73
CA GLU A 108 9.76 32.50 1.67
C GLU A 108 10.12 31.79 0.36
N HIS A 109 11.42 31.74 0.02
CA HIS A 109 11.91 31.01 -1.14
C HIS A 109 11.53 29.53 -1.07
N PHE A 110 11.90 28.82 0.01
CA PHE A 110 11.60 27.40 0.17
C PHE A 110 10.11 27.12 0.39
N GLN A 111 9.41 27.98 1.13
CA GLN A 111 7.99 27.82 1.42
C GLN A 111 7.17 27.83 0.13
N SER A 112 7.51 28.73 -0.81
CA SER A 112 6.84 28.78 -2.12
C SER A 112 7.01 27.48 -2.92
N GLN A 113 8.21 26.91 -2.93
CA GLN A 113 8.52 25.65 -3.62
C GLN A 113 7.80 24.46 -2.98
N PHE A 114 7.79 24.39 -1.63
CA PHE A 114 7.11 23.32 -0.91
C PHE A 114 5.60 23.40 -1.07
N ASN A 115 5.01 24.61 -1.05
CA ASN A 115 3.58 24.79 -1.30
C ASN A 115 3.17 24.35 -2.71
N ALA A 116 3.98 24.68 -3.73
CA ALA A 116 3.73 24.21 -5.09
C ALA A 116 3.76 22.67 -5.18
N THR A 117 4.80 22.05 -4.61
CA THR A 117 4.96 20.59 -4.58
C THR A 117 3.81 19.91 -3.82
N LEU A 118 3.44 20.44 -2.64
CA LEU A 118 2.34 19.93 -1.84
C LEU A 118 1.02 20.03 -2.59
N LYS A 119 0.78 21.12 -3.33
CA LYS A 119 -0.43 21.25 -4.15
C LYS A 119 -0.51 20.15 -5.21
N GLU A 120 0.56 19.95 -5.97
CA GLU A 120 0.59 18.90 -7.01
C GLU A 120 0.38 17.50 -6.44
N LEU A 121 1.01 17.20 -5.29
CA LEU A 121 0.86 15.91 -4.62
C LEU A 121 -0.56 15.72 -4.08
N LYS A 122 -1.19 16.77 -3.56
CA LYS A 122 -2.59 16.73 -3.08
C LYS A 122 -3.57 16.49 -4.23
N ASP A 123 -3.37 17.16 -5.36
CA ASP A 123 -4.21 16.98 -6.55
C ASP A 123 -4.14 15.52 -7.06
N LYS A 124 -2.92 14.96 -7.16
CA LYS A 124 -2.71 13.54 -7.54
C LYS A 124 -3.31 12.57 -6.53
N ALA A 125 -3.15 12.84 -5.23
CA ALA A 125 -3.74 12.00 -4.18
C ALA A 125 -5.27 12.00 -4.25
N SER A 126 -5.90 13.14 -4.54
CA SER A 126 -7.36 13.21 -4.74
C SER A 126 -7.80 12.35 -5.92
N GLU A 127 -7.09 12.44 -7.05
CA GLU A 127 -7.40 11.62 -8.24
C GLU A 127 -7.30 10.12 -7.94
N ILE A 128 -6.28 9.71 -7.17
CA ILE A 128 -6.11 8.32 -6.77
C ILE A 128 -7.18 7.86 -5.79
N VAL A 129 -7.59 8.71 -4.85
CA VAL A 129 -8.73 8.43 -3.97
C VAL A 129 -10.00 8.17 -4.78
N ASP A 130 -10.27 8.97 -5.82
CA ASP A 130 -11.44 8.78 -6.67
C ASP A 130 -11.39 7.47 -7.47
N LYS A 131 -10.21 7.12 -8.02
CA LYS A 131 -9.99 5.83 -8.68
C LYS A 131 -10.22 4.66 -7.72
N ILE A 132 -9.73 4.75 -6.49
CA ILE A 132 -9.94 3.71 -5.47
C ILE A 132 -11.42 3.62 -5.07
N LYS A 133 -12.14 4.75 -4.93
CA LYS A 133 -13.58 4.77 -4.69
C LYS A 133 -14.36 4.09 -5.83
N GLY A 134 -13.96 4.33 -7.08
CA GLY A 134 -14.51 3.64 -8.25
C GLY A 134 -14.32 2.13 -8.16
N ARG A 135 -13.10 1.67 -7.82
CA ARG A 135 -12.82 0.24 -7.62
C ARG A 135 -13.64 -0.37 -6.48
N ILE A 136 -13.82 0.33 -5.36
CA ILE A 136 -14.69 -0.14 -4.26
C ILE A 136 -16.14 -0.32 -4.74
N ALA A 137 -16.65 0.58 -5.57
CA ALA A 137 -18.00 0.46 -6.13
C ALA A 137 -18.15 -0.78 -7.04
N GLU A 138 -17.12 -1.11 -7.84
CA GLU A 138 -17.09 -2.35 -8.62
C GLU A 138 -17.13 -3.59 -7.72
N LEU A 139 -16.33 -3.60 -6.65
CA LEU A 139 -16.28 -4.69 -5.67
C LEU A 139 -17.64 -4.87 -4.97
N ASP A 140 -18.32 -3.78 -4.62
CA ASP A 140 -19.66 -3.83 -4.04
C ASP A 140 -20.70 -4.40 -5.02
N SER A 141 -20.57 -4.09 -6.32
CA SER A 141 -21.39 -4.71 -7.36
C SER A 141 -21.17 -6.22 -7.42
N GLN A 142 -19.90 -6.66 -7.40
CA GLN A 142 -19.56 -8.09 -7.38
C GLN A 142 -20.09 -8.80 -6.14
N LEU A 143 -20.03 -8.18 -4.95
CA LEU A 143 -20.61 -8.75 -3.73
C LEU A 143 -22.12 -8.96 -3.88
N LYS A 144 -22.85 -8.01 -4.46
CA LYS A 144 -24.29 -8.16 -4.71
C LYS A 144 -24.59 -9.34 -5.63
N VAL A 145 -23.79 -9.54 -6.69
CA VAL A 145 -23.91 -10.69 -7.60
C VAL A 145 -23.70 -12.01 -6.83
N LEU A 146 -22.67 -12.09 -6.00
CA LEU A 146 -22.39 -13.29 -5.20
C LEU A 146 -23.49 -13.58 -4.15
N GLN A 147 -24.08 -12.54 -3.56
CA GLN A 147 -25.22 -12.67 -2.63
C GLN A 147 -26.47 -13.21 -3.35
N LEU A 148 -26.75 -12.71 -4.56
CA LEU A 148 -27.84 -13.21 -5.39
C LEU A 148 -27.61 -14.68 -5.77
N ALA A 149 -26.40 -15.02 -6.23
CA ALA A 149 -26.03 -16.40 -6.57
C ALA A 149 -26.15 -17.34 -5.36
N SER A 150 -25.72 -16.89 -4.17
CA SER A 150 -25.87 -17.64 -2.92
C SER A 150 -27.35 -17.92 -2.60
N THR A 151 -28.21 -16.92 -2.78
CA THR A 151 -29.65 -17.05 -2.55
C THR A 151 -30.28 -18.02 -3.54
N SER A 152 -29.93 -17.92 -4.83
CA SER A 152 -30.39 -18.83 -5.87
C SER A 152 -29.99 -20.28 -5.57
N ALA A 153 -28.73 -20.52 -5.20
CA ALA A 153 -28.24 -21.85 -4.85
C ALA A 153 -28.98 -22.44 -3.65
N LYS A 154 -29.29 -21.61 -2.64
CA LYS A 154 -30.11 -22.03 -1.49
C LYS A 154 -31.53 -22.42 -1.90
N ILE A 155 -32.16 -21.67 -2.81
CA ILE A 155 -33.50 -22.00 -3.31
C ILE A 155 -33.47 -23.34 -4.05
N SER A 156 -32.58 -23.50 -5.03
CA SER A 156 -32.43 -24.74 -5.82
C SER A 156 -32.18 -25.95 -4.93
N TYR A 157 -31.35 -25.82 -3.89
CA TYR A 157 -31.14 -26.90 -2.92
C TYR A 157 -32.41 -27.23 -2.13
N ARG A 158 -33.16 -26.22 -1.67
CA ARG A 158 -34.38 -26.40 -0.88
C ARG A 158 -35.49 -27.09 -1.65
N ILE A 159 -35.58 -26.88 -2.96
CA ILE A 159 -36.58 -27.53 -3.83
C ILE A 159 -36.07 -28.83 -4.45
N GLY A 160 -34.83 -29.24 -4.14
CA GLY A 160 -34.25 -30.51 -4.59
C GLY A 160 -33.74 -30.51 -6.04
N GLU A 161 -33.51 -29.35 -6.66
CA GLU A 161 -32.91 -29.25 -8.00
C GLU A 161 -31.42 -29.62 -8.02
N ILE A 162 -30.72 -29.37 -6.91
CA ILE A 162 -29.31 -29.72 -6.71
C ILE A 162 -29.15 -30.54 -5.44
N ASP A 163 -28.19 -31.45 -5.44
CA ASP A 163 -27.84 -32.21 -4.24
C ASP A 163 -26.93 -31.41 -3.29
N GLU A 164 -26.68 -31.98 -2.10
CA GLU A 164 -25.85 -31.39 -1.07
C GLU A 164 -24.39 -31.19 -1.52
N ALA A 165 -23.85 -32.09 -2.34
CA ALA A 165 -22.46 -31.99 -2.79
C ALA A 165 -22.26 -30.79 -3.72
N TYR A 166 -23.16 -30.59 -4.69
CA TYR A 166 -23.14 -29.41 -5.55
C TYR A 166 -23.43 -28.13 -4.78
N PHE A 167 -24.41 -28.15 -3.86
CA PHE A 167 -24.71 -26.99 -3.00
C PHE A 167 -23.48 -26.55 -2.20
N ASN A 168 -22.82 -27.49 -1.52
CA ASN A 168 -21.63 -27.19 -0.71
C ASN A 168 -20.47 -26.68 -1.57
N SER A 169 -20.27 -27.24 -2.77
CA SER A 169 -19.25 -26.78 -3.72
C SER A 169 -19.50 -25.32 -4.17
N ILE A 170 -20.73 -24.99 -4.56
CA ILE A 170 -21.14 -23.63 -4.95
C ILE A 170 -20.93 -22.66 -3.79
N MET A 171 -21.42 -23.01 -2.60
CA MET A 171 -21.31 -22.15 -1.41
C MET A 171 -19.86 -21.93 -1.00
N SER A 172 -19.00 -22.94 -1.11
CA SER A 172 -17.56 -22.81 -0.84
C SER A 172 -16.88 -21.82 -1.80
N MET A 173 -17.15 -21.94 -3.11
CA MET A 173 -16.62 -21.03 -4.12
C MET A 173 -17.08 -19.59 -3.89
N ILE A 174 -18.38 -19.38 -3.63
CA ILE A 174 -18.96 -18.06 -3.36
C ILE A 174 -18.34 -17.46 -2.10
N GLN A 175 -18.22 -18.22 -1.01
CA GLN A 175 -17.66 -17.71 0.24
C GLN A 175 -16.19 -17.32 0.09
N ALA A 176 -15.40 -18.11 -0.65
CA ALA A 176 -14.02 -17.75 -0.97
C ALA A 176 -13.96 -16.44 -1.78
N GLY A 177 -14.86 -16.24 -2.74
CA GLY A 177 -15.00 -15.00 -3.49
C GLY A 177 -15.33 -13.78 -2.61
N ILE A 178 -16.33 -13.92 -1.74
CA ILE A 178 -16.74 -12.87 -0.78
C ILE A 178 -15.57 -12.49 0.13
N ASN A 179 -14.86 -13.47 0.68
CA ASN A 179 -13.71 -13.22 1.57
C ASN A 179 -12.64 -12.39 0.85
N ARG A 180 -12.26 -12.77 -0.38
CA ARG A 180 -11.27 -12.06 -1.19
C ARG A 180 -11.69 -10.62 -1.49
N ILE A 181 -12.94 -10.42 -1.93
CA ILE A 181 -13.47 -9.10 -2.24
C ILE A 181 -13.51 -8.22 -0.99
N THR A 182 -13.90 -8.78 0.15
CA THR A 182 -13.98 -8.04 1.41
C THR A 182 -12.59 -7.64 1.91
N SER A 183 -11.60 -8.53 1.79
CA SER A 183 -10.21 -8.21 2.09
C SER A 183 -9.66 -7.09 1.19
N GLU A 184 -9.92 -7.14 -0.11
CA GLU A 184 -9.51 -6.09 -1.05
C GLU A 184 -10.17 -4.75 -0.71
N LYS A 185 -11.48 -4.76 -0.48
CA LYS A 185 -12.22 -3.55 -0.12
C LYS A 185 -11.66 -2.91 1.15
N LYS A 186 -11.44 -3.69 2.22
CA LYS A 186 -10.89 -3.19 3.48
C LYS A 186 -9.51 -2.56 3.30
N ASP A 187 -8.67 -3.17 2.48
CA ASP A 187 -7.32 -2.70 2.20
C ASP A 187 -7.34 -1.38 1.41
N LEU A 188 -8.24 -1.27 0.42
CA LEU A 188 -8.47 -0.03 -0.33
C LEU A 188 -9.05 1.10 0.53
N GLU A 189 -9.98 0.79 1.43
CA GLU A 189 -10.53 1.75 2.41
C GLU A 189 -9.44 2.29 3.34
N ALA A 190 -8.49 1.45 3.76
CA ALA A 190 -7.34 1.88 4.55
C ALA A 190 -6.44 2.85 3.77
N SER A 191 -6.17 2.57 2.48
CA SER A 191 -5.41 3.49 1.62
C SER A 191 -6.12 4.84 1.43
N ILE A 192 -7.45 4.86 1.28
CA ILE A 192 -8.22 6.12 1.25
C ILE A 192 -8.06 6.87 2.56
N ALA A 193 -8.26 6.21 3.70
CA ALA A 193 -8.19 6.85 5.01
C ALA A 193 -6.81 7.47 5.28
N GLU A 194 -5.73 6.80 4.86
CA GLU A 194 -4.37 7.32 4.96
C GLU A 194 -4.16 8.57 4.09
N LEU A 195 -4.59 8.53 2.82
CA LEU A 195 -4.48 9.68 1.92
C LEU A 195 -5.34 10.86 2.39
N GLU A 196 -6.60 10.64 2.75
CA GLU A 196 -7.50 11.68 3.24
C GLU A 196 -6.98 12.34 4.53
N LYS A 197 -6.33 11.58 5.42
CA LYS A 197 -5.62 12.14 6.58
C LYS A 197 -4.49 13.08 6.16
N LEU A 198 -3.65 12.68 5.22
CA LEU A 198 -2.52 13.49 4.74
C LEU A 198 -2.97 14.72 3.91
N LEU A 199 -4.15 14.66 3.30
CA LEU A 199 -4.75 15.79 2.58
C LEU A 199 -5.21 16.90 3.54
N THR A 200 -5.69 16.52 4.74
CA THR A 200 -6.32 17.43 5.70
C THR A 200 -5.38 17.89 6.82
N THR A 201 -4.45 17.04 7.26
CA THR A 201 -3.63 17.28 8.45
C THR A 201 -2.15 17.00 8.19
N PRO A 202 -1.24 17.93 8.52
CA PRO A 202 0.20 17.65 8.49
C PRO A 202 0.58 16.56 9.52
N PRO A 203 1.48 15.61 9.20
CA PRO A 203 2.06 14.68 10.16
C PRO A 203 2.90 15.41 11.21
N GLU A 204 2.92 14.90 12.45
CA GLU A 204 3.78 15.42 13.51
C GLU A 204 5.27 15.21 13.18
N LEU A 205 6.11 16.19 13.53
CA LEU A 205 7.56 16.02 13.50
C LEU A 205 8.00 15.12 14.68
N PRO A 206 9.00 14.25 14.49
CA PRO A 206 9.64 13.57 15.60
C PRO A 206 10.22 14.63 16.55
N LYS A 207 9.90 14.57 17.85
CA LYS A 207 10.56 15.40 18.85
C LYS A 207 12.05 15.05 18.85
N THR A 208 12.88 15.92 18.29
CA THR A 208 14.34 15.81 18.42
C THR A 208 14.70 16.01 19.90
N GLY A 209 15.14 14.95 20.56
CA GLY A 209 15.67 14.99 21.91
C GLY A 209 16.96 15.81 21.95
N GLY A 210 17.01 16.75 22.90
CA GLY A 210 18.11 17.66 23.14
C GLY A 210 17.87 18.46 24.40
N GLU A 211 17.73 17.77 25.54
CA GLU A 211 18.10 18.34 26.83
C GLU A 211 19.42 17.66 27.22
N GLU A 212 20.52 18.37 26.97
CA GLU A 212 21.81 18.12 27.60
C GLU A 212 21.66 18.40 29.10
N GLU A 213 21.54 17.36 29.92
CA GLU A 213 21.81 17.49 31.36
C GLU A 213 23.33 17.51 31.58
N GLU A 214 23.91 18.71 31.51
CA GLU A 214 25.13 19.04 32.24
C GLU A 214 24.79 20.08 33.32
N SER A 215 24.75 19.63 34.58
CA SER A 215 25.44 20.35 35.66
C SER A 215 25.79 19.41 36.81
N GLU A 216 27.09 19.36 37.09
CA GLU A 216 27.74 18.63 38.18
C GLU A 216 27.34 19.13 39.58
N GLY A 217 27.41 18.24 40.58
CA GLY A 217 27.35 18.62 42.00
C GLY A 217 27.59 17.46 42.96
N LEU A 218 28.82 17.36 43.46
CA LEU A 218 29.42 16.32 44.32
C LEU A 218 28.75 16.02 45.68
N GLY A 219 28.92 14.76 46.14
CA GLY A 219 28.90 14.32 47.55
C GLY A 219 27.54 13.81 48.04
N THR A 220 27.33 12.57 48.48
CA THR A 220 28.08 11.83 49.52
C THR A 220 27.58 10.38 49.50
N LEU A 221 28.47 9.38 49.43
CA LEU A 221 28.11 7.98 49.68
C LEU A 221 28.04 7.74 51.18
N VAL A 222 26.84 7.51 51.72
CA VAL A 222 26.66 6.93 53.06
C VAL A 222 26.26 5.47 52.86
N VAL A 223 27.23 4.57 53.05
CA VAL A 223 27.02 3.13 53.09
C VAL A 223 26.29 2.79 54.40
N HIS A 224 25.04 2.32 54.33
CA HIS A 224 24.43 1.62 55.45
C HIS A 224 24.67 0.12 55.27
N VAL A 225 25.65 -0.39 56.02
CA VAL A 225 25.82 -1.81 56.31
C VAL A 225 24.65 -2.22 57.21
N LYS A 226 23.84 -3.18 56.77
CA LYS A 226 22.95 -3.91 57.69
C LYS A 226 23.69 -5.17 58.13
N ASP A 227 24.09 -5.14 59.40
CA ASP A 227 24.47 -6.32 60.16
C ASP A 227 23.22 -7.11 60.59
N TYR A 228 23.36 -8.44 60.53
CA TYR A 228 22.52 -9.55 61.02
C TYR A 228 21.22 -9.89 60.28
#